data_AF-A0A150RW07-F1
#
_entry.id   AF-A0A150RW07-F1
#
_cell.length_a   1.000
_cell.length_b   1.000
_cell.length_c   1.000
_cell.angle_alpha   90.00
_cell.angle_beta   90.00
_cell.angle_gamma   90.00
#
_symmetry.space_group_name_H-M   'P 1'
#
loop_
_entity.id
_entity.type
_entity.pdbx_description
1 polymer ?
#
loop_
_entity_poly.entity_id
_entity_poly.type
_entity_poly.pdbx_seq_one_letter_code
_entity_poly.pdbx_strand_id
1 'polypeptide(L)'
;MTSAACERDEQCLSGFCVDGTCCNQACRGQCQACDTPGNVGFCTTLGSQASPEPPHLNTGGTFERSACRGDGTACSGVCDGTNPVECTYPGPTSELGAPTCSCPDEGCAIGPGEELHRLCDGNGGSTEDPRSCGGARCADGNTCKTSCDPALGDADCILDFICEEGACVELNTPRCDGKHTVRVPAADDIDCTPYACDGSACLERCASVSDCVSPSVCNTAGECVPQFELPDPASCSCRTVGEPPNDSAPLGVLLLGLGAAGGAVARRRPRRATAGR
;
A
#
# COMPACT_ATOMS: atom_id res chain seq x y z
N MET A 1 -41.81 -42.65 2.58
CA MET A 1 -40.73 -43.02 1.63
C MET A 1 -39.59 -42.05 1.89
N THR A 2 -38.37 -42.54 2.11
CA THR A 2 -37.17 -41.69 2.05
C THR A 2 -37.02 -41.20 0.60
N SER A 3 -36.57 -39.96 0.39
CA SER A 3 -36.38 -39.29 -0.93
C SER A 3 -37.63 -38.69 -1.61
N ALA A 4 -38.78 -38.61 -0.94
CA ALA A 4 -39.95 -37.87 -1.45
C ALA A 4 -39.83 -36.37 -1.12
N ALA A 5 -40.39 -35.49 -1.96
CA ALA A 5 -40.47 -34.06 -1.64
C ALA A 5 -41.43 -33.81 -0.46
N CYS A 6 -41.12 -32.82 0.37
CA CYS A 6 -41.93 -32.43 1.51
C CYS A 6 -41.78 -30.94 1.83
N GLU A 7 -42.77 -30.40 2.53
CA GLU A 7 -42.81 -29.07 3.12
C GLU A 7 -42.93 -29.11 4.64
N ARG A 8 -43.26 -30.27 5.23
CA ARG A 8 -43.42 -30.47 6.68
C ARG A 8 -43.05 -31.89 7.09
N ASP A 9 -42.53 -32.04 8.31
CA ASP A 9 -42.11 -33.31 8.92
C ASP A 9 -43.16 -34.43 8.84
N GLU A 10 -44.44 -34.08 9.04
CA GLU A 10 -45.57 -35.02 9.07
C GLU A 10 -45.84 -35.70 7.72
N GLN A 11 -45.34 -35.14 6.61
CA GLN A 11 -45.49 -35.74 5.28
C GLN A 11 -44.54 -36.93 5.08
N CYS A 12 -43.54 -37.06 5.94
CA CYS A 12 -42.51 -38.08 5.84
C CYS A 12 -42.79 -39.22 6.81
N LEU A 13 -42.68 -40.46 6.33
CA LEU A 13 -42.80 -41.65 7.19
C LEU A 13 -41.74 -41.67 8.31
N SER A 14 -40.58 -41.07 8.03
CA SER A 14 -39.50 -40.88 9.01
C SER A 14 -39.81 -39.80 10.04
N GLY A 15 -40.80 -38.93 9.78
CA GLY A 15 -41.08 -37.74 10.58
C GLY A 15 -40.08 -36.60 10.40
N PHE A 16 -39.23 -36.65 9.36
CA PHE A 16 -38.20 -35.63 9.11
C PHE A 16 -38.28 -35.11 7.68
N CYS A 17 -38.72 -33.86 7.54
CA CYS A 17 -38.61 -33.09 6.32
C CYS A 17 -37.41 -32.15 6.44
N VAL A 18 -36.36 -32.44 5.68
CA VAL A 18 -35.11 -31.68 5.72
C VAL A 18 -34.74 -31.33 4.29
N ASP A 19 -34.45 -30.06 4.02
CA ASP A 19 -34.04 -29.56 2.70
C ASP A 19 -35.10 -29.88 1.62
N GLY A 20 -36.38 -29.77 2.00
CA GLY A 20 -37.51 -30.09 1.12
C GLY A 20 -37.65 -31.57 0.77
N THR A 21 -36.91 -32.47 1.44
CA THR A 21 -36.86 -33.90 1.16
C THR A 21 -37.09 -34.75 2.41
N CYS A 22 -37.88 -35.81 2.28
CA CYS A 22 -38.10 -36.78 3.35
C CYS A 22 -36.82 -37.55 3.65
N CYS A 23 -36.23 -37.23 4.79
CA CYS A 23 -34.92 -37.70 5.19
C CYS A 23 -34.99 -38.89 6.15
N ASN A 24 -33.99 -39.76 6.13
CA ASN A 24 -33.91 -40.92 7.03
C ASN A 24 -33.65 -40.54 8.50
N GLN A 25 -33.20 -39.33 8.78
CA GLN A 25 -32.99 -38.76 10.11
C GLN A 25 -33.11 -37.23 10.09
N ALA A 26 -33.03 -36.58 11.26
CA ALA A 26 -33.33 -35.16 11.42
C ALA A 26 -32.27 -34.17 10.88
N CYS A 27 -31.04 -34.62 10.58
CA CYS A 27 -29.94 -33.79 10.07
C CYS A 27 -29.75 -32.42 10.74
N ARG A 28 -29.58 -32.45 12.06
CA ARG A 28 -29.47 -31.24 12.88
C ARG A 28 -28.13 -30.51 12.74
N GLY A 29 -27.16 -31.09 12.04
CA GLY A 29 -25.91 -30.43 11.74
C GLY A 29 -26.07 -29.30 10.74
N GLN A 30 -25.29 -28.23 10.91
CA GLN A 30 -25.28 -27.10 9.99
C GLN A 30 -24.66 -27.45 8.62
N CYS A 31 -23.88 -28.53 8.55
CA CYS A 31 -23.28 -29.04 7.32
C CYS A 31 -23.75 -30.45 7.02
N GLN A 32 -25.03 -30.70 7.27
CA GLN A 32 -25.72 -31.90 6.81
C GLN A 32 -26.77 -31.53 5.80
N ALA A 33 -27.07 -32.44 4.88
CA ALA A 33 -28.18 -32.26 3.95
C ALA A 33 -28.79 -33.60 3.49
N CYS A 34 -30.04 -33.54 3.03
CA CYS A 34 -30.81 -34.70 2.57
C CYS A 34 -31.20 -34.65 1.09
N ASP A 35 -30.94 -33.54 0.43
CA ASP A 35 -31.20 -33.30 -0.99
C ASP A 35 -29.90 -33.39 -1.83
N THR A 36 -28.82 -33.92 -1.25
CA THR A 36 -27.53 -34.07 -1.92
C THR A 36 -27.61 -35.05 -3.10
N PRO A 37 -27.12 -34.68 -4.29
CA PRO A 37 -27.11 -35.58 -5.44
C PRO A 37 -26.44 -36.92 -5.15
N GLY A 38 -27.11 -38.02 -5.49
CA GLY A 38 -26.62 -39.38 -5.23
C GLY A 38 -26.94 -39.95 -3.85
N ASN A 39 -27.36 -39.11 -2.88
CA ASN A 39 -27.75 -39.55 -1.53
C ASN A 39 -29.11 -38.96 -1.08
N VAL A 40 -29.98 -38.62 -2.04
CA VAL A 40 -31.29 -38.01 -1.76
C VAL A 40 -32.11 -38.87 -0.78
N GLY A 41 -32.61 -38.25 0.28
CA GLY A 41 -33.32 -38.89 1.38
C GLY A 41 -32.43 -39.50 2.47
N PHE A 42 -31.11 -39.44 2.32
CA PHE A 42 -30.14 -39.85 3.33
C PHE A 42 -29.35 -38.64 3.83
N CYS A 43 -29.32 -38.49 5.15
CA CYS A 43 -28.53 -37.45 5.79
C CYS A 43 -27.04 -37.68 5.53
N THR A 44 -26.41 -36.74 4.85
CA THR A 44 -24.99 -36.79 4.52
C THR A 44 -24.29 -35.50 4.95
N THR A 45 -22.98 -35.57 5.15
CA THR A 45 -22.16 -34.36 5.32
C THR A 45 -22.12 -33.60 3.98
N LEU A 46 -22.37 -32.31 4.05
CA LEU A 46 -22.44 -31.41 2.90
C LEU A 46 -21.05 -30.95 2.46
N GLY A 47 -20.86 -30.78 1.15
CA GLY A 47 -19.62 -30.33 0.54
C GLY A 47 -18.46 -31.31 0.58
N SER A 48 -17.32 -30.84 0.07
CA SER A 48 -16.03 -31.53 0.13
C SER A 48 -14.90 -30.51 0.07
N GLN A 49 -13.67 -30.88 0.42
CA GLN A 49 -12.51 -29.99 0.29
C GLN A 49 -12.32 -29.47 -1.15
N ALA A 50 -12.69 -30.27 -2.17
CA ALA A 50 -12.59 -29.89 -3.58
C ALA A 50 -13.78 -29.03 -4.06
N SER A 51 -14.91 -29.11 -3.37
CA SER A 51 -16.12 -28.36 -3.69
C SER A 51 -16.87 -28.00 -2.40
N PRO A 52 -16.37 -27.02 -1.63
CA PRO A 52 -17.09 -26.52 -0.47
C PRO A 52 -18.36 -25.79 -0.91
N GLU A 53 -19.40 -25.84 -0.10
CA GLU A 53 -20.68 -25.22 -0.42
C GLU A 53 -21.36 -24.64 0.84
N PRO A 54 -22.25 -23.65 0.70
CA PRO A 54 -22.98 -23.12 1.85
C PRO A 54 -24.01 -24.13 2.38
N PRO A 55 -24.39 -24.06 3.67
CA PRO A 55 -25.47 -24.85 4.23
C PRO A 55 -26.76 -24.77 3.40
N HIS A 56 -27.37 -25.91 3.13
CA HIS A 56 -28.72 -25.95 2.56
C HIS A 56 -29.72 -25.51 3.63
N LEU A 57 -30.47 -24.43 3.39
CA LEU A 57 -31.40 -23.88 4.39
C LEU A 57 -32.62 -24.79 4.54
N ASN A 58 -32.89 -25.24 5.76
CA ASN A 58 -34.05 -26.09 6.05
C ASN A 58 -35.24 -25.24 6.52
N THR A 59 -35.94 -24.57 5.61
CA THR A 59 -37.06 -23.67 5.94
C THR A 59 -38.41 -24.38 6.14
N GLY A 60 -38.54 -25.64 5.70
CA GLY A 60 -39.78 -26.43 5.83
C GLY A 60 -39.81 -27.42 7.02
N GLY A 61 -38.67 -27.65 7.67
CA GLY A 61 -38.58 -28.58 8.79
C GLY A 61 -38.83 -27.93 10.15
N THR A 62 -38.94 -28.74 11.20
CA THR A 62 -39.04 -28.23 12.59
C THR A 62 -37.73 -27.65 13.14
N PHE A 63 -36.61 -27.88 12.45
CA PHE A 63 -35.31 -27.31 12.76
C PHE A 63 -34.84 -26.45 11.59
N GLU A 64 -34.86 -25.13 11.80
CA GLU A 64 -34.33 -24.17 10.84
C GLU A 64 -32.80 -24.25 10.80
N ARG A 65 -32.25 -24.43 9.60
CA ARG A 65 -30.80 -24.34 9.36
C ARG A 65 -30.48 -22.96 8.79
N SER A 66 -29.62 -22.22 9.47
CA SER A 66 -29.11 -20.93 9.03
C SER A 66 -27.87 -21.07 8.15
N ALA A 67 -27.54 -20.01 7.40
CA ALA A 67 -26.23 -19.87 6.78
C ALA A 67 -25.11 -19.86 7.83
N CYS A 68 -23.87 -20.08 7.38
CA CYS A 68 -22.70 -19.93 8.23
C CYS A 68 -22.57 -18.47 8.70
N ARG A 69 -22.03 -18.25 9.90
CA ARG A 69 -21.62 -16.91 10.35
C ARG A 69 -20.68 -16.26 9.33
N GLY A 70 -20.79 -14.94 9.18
CA GLY A 70 -19.97 -14.20 8.23
C GLY A 70 -20.41 -14.31 6.78
N ASP A 71 -21.61 -14.84 6.51
CA ASP A 71 -22.16 -14.90 5.16
C ASP A 71 -22.09 -13.54 4.46
N GLY A 72 -21.66 -13.56 3.20
CA GLY A 72 -21.38 -12.36 2.41
C GLY A 72 -20.05 -11.64 2.74
N THR A 73 -19.22 -12.17 3.64
CA THR A 73 -17.89 -11.63 3.97
C THR A 73 -16.76 -12.57 3.53
N ALA A 74 -15.53 -12.07 3.49
CA ALA A 74 -14.34 -12.89 3.25
C ALA A 74 -14.08 -13.96 4.33
N CYS A 75 -14.69 -13.80 5.51
CA CYS A 75 -14.58 -14.76 6.62
C CYS A 75 -15.73 -15.77 6.68
N SER A 76 -16.63 -15.78 5.69
CA SER A 76 -17.77 -16.70 5.68
C SER A 76 -17.31 -18.15 5.83
N GLY A 77 -18.05 -18.91 6.63
CA GLY A 77 -17.85 -20.34 6.75
C GLY A 77 -18.41 -21.10 5.55
N VAL A 78 -17.93 -22.33 5.36
CA VAL A 78 -18.43 -23.25 4.33
C VAL A 78 -18.53 -24.67 4.88
N CYS A 79 -19.36 -25.50 4.25
CA CYS A 79 -19.35 -26.93 4.45
C CYS A 79 -18.37 -27.57 3.47
N ASP A 80 -17.30 -28.17 4.00
CA ASP A 80 -16.18 -28.71 3.22
C ASP A 80 -16.08 -30.25 3.32
N GLY A 81 -17.15 -30.91 3.79
CA GLY A 81 -17.19 -32.36 3.98
C GLY A 81 -16.48 -32.88 5.23
N THR A 82 -15.81 -32.02 6.01
CA THR A 82 -15.00 -32.46 7.18
C THR A 82 -15.83 -32.54 8.46
N ASN A 83 -16.66 -31.53 8.71
CA ASN A 83 -17.48 -31.43 9.90
C ASN A 83 -18.97 -31.42 9.53
N PRO A 84 -19.78 -32.40 9.96
CA PRO A 84 -21.22 -32.41 9.68
C PRO A 84 -22.01 -31.41 10.52
N VAL A 85 -21.51 -31.00 11.68
CA VAL A 85 -22.31 -30.22 12.64
C VAL A 85 -22.09 -28.72 12.54
N GLU A 86 -20.94 -28.26 12.07
CA GLU A 86 -20.55 -26.84 12.02
C GLU A 86 -19.82 -26.52 10.72
N CYS A 87 -19.90 -25.26 10.28
CA CYS A 87 -19.11 -24.78 9.16
C CYS A 87 -17.62 -24.71 9.50
N THR A 88 -16.77 -24.91 8.49
CA THR A 88 -15.35 -24.60 8.55
C THR A 88 -15.14 -23.14 8.17
N TYR A 89 -14.30 -22.42 8.92
CA TYR A 89 -14.02 -21.00 8.70
C TYR A 89 -12.56 -20.76 8.29
N PRO A 90 -12.28 -19.67 7.55
CA PRO A 90 -10.92 -19.19 7.36
C PRO A 90 -10.24 -18.94 8.72
N GLY A 91 -8.99 -19.36 8.84
CA GLY A 91 -8.23 -19.27 10.08
C GLY A 91 -7.83 -17.84 10.46
N PRO A 92 -7.21 -17.65 11.64
CA PRO A 92 -6.86 -16.33 12.16
C PRO A 92 -5.73 -15.61 11.40
N THR A 93 -5.19 -16.23 10.36
CA THR A 93 -4.18 -15.65 9.46
C THR A 93 -4.78 -15.22 8.12
N SER A 94 -6.09 -15.38 7.92
CA SER A 94 -6.78 -14.98 6.69
C SER A 94 -7.14 -13.49 6.77
N GLU A 95 -6.60 -12.68 5.86
CA GLU A 95 -6.84 -11.23 5.84
C GLU A 95 -8.11 -10.86 5.04
N LEU A 96 -8.85 -9.86 5.52
CA LEU A 96 -10.05 -9.33 4.86
C LEU A 96 -9.75 -8.30 3.77
N GLY A 97 -8.47 -8.03 3.49
CA GLY A 97 -8.01 -7.05 2.51
C GLY A 97 -6.60 -6.58 2.81
N ALA A 98 -6.12 -5.58 2.06
CA ALA A 98 -4.85 -4.94 2.37
C ALA A 98 -4.93 -4.20 3.72
N PRO A 99 -3.86 -4.21 4.53
CA PRO A 99 -3.80 -3.42 5.76
C PRO A 99 -3.89 -1.92 5.45
N THR A 100 -4.11 -1.11 6.49
CA THR A 100 -4.03 0.36 6.38
C THR A 100 -2.94 0.89 7.28
N CYS A 101 -2.02 1.69 6.74
CA CYS A 101 -0.98 2.35 7.52
C CYS A 101 -1.43 3.76 7.89
N SER A 102 -1.55 4.03 9.19
CA SER A 102 -1.97 5.33 9.73
C SER A 102 -0.80 6.00 10.44
N CYS A 103 -0.63 7.31 10.20
CA CYS A 103 0.41 8.11 10.83
C CYS A 103 -0.17 9.08 11.87
N PRO A 104 0.55 9.35 12.97
CA PRO A 104 0.18 10.41 13.91
C PRO A 104 0.40 11.81 13.34
N ASP A 105 1.31 11.93 12.36
CA ASP A 105 1.69 13.17 11.69
C ASP A 105 1.88 12.97 10.17
N GLU A 106 2.15 14.04 9.44
CA GLU A 106 2.27 13.98 7.98
C GLU A 106 3.44 13.07 7.55
N GLY A 107 3.08 11.93 6.96
CA GLY A 107 4.06 10.95 6.48
C GLY A 107 4.84 10.26 7.60
N CYS A 108 4.34 10.19 8.84
CA CYS A 108 5.02 9.53 9.96
C CYS A 108 6.44 10.10 10.18
N ALA A 109 6.63 11.41 10.08
CA ALA A 109 7.94 12.03 10.29
C ALA A 109 8.34 12.01 11.77
N ILE A 110 7.39 12.17 12.68
CA ILE A 110 7.66 12.34 14.12
C ILE A 110 7.42 11.03 14.87
N GLY A 111 6.27 10.39 14.63
CA GLY A 111 5.87 9.20 15.37
C GLY A 111 5.77 7.94 14.50
N PRO A 112 5.82 6.75 15.14
CA PRO A 112 5.70 5.50 14.43
C PRO A 112 4.33 5.40 13.76
N GLY A 113 4.31 4.89 12.53
CA GLY A 113 3.08 4.45 11.89
C GLY A 113 2.50 3.21 12.56
N GLU A 114 1.20 3.00 12.39
CA GLU A 114 0.51 1.77 12.78
C GLU A 114 -0.21 1.18 11.57
N GLU A 115 0.15 -0.06 11.23
CA GLU A 115 -0.55 -0.90 10.28
C GLU A 115 -1.70 -1.63 10.94
N LEU A 116 -2.92 -1.33 10.54
CA LEU A 116 -4.10 -2.05 10.98
C LEU A 116 -4.40 -3.20 10.02
N HIS A 117 -4.17 -4.42 10.47
CA HIS A 117 -4.62 -5.63 9.77
C HIS A 117 -6.00 -6.02 10.27
N ARG A 118 -6.83 -6.55 9.36
CA ARG A 118 -8.12 -7.15 9.71
C ARG A 118 -8.08 -8.62 9.29
N LEU A 119 -8.12 -9.50 10.27
CA LEU A 119 -8.04 -10.95 10.06
C LEU A 119 -9.33 -11.62 10.48
N CYS A 120 -9.62 -12.80 9.91
CA CYS A 120 -10.74 -13.60 10.36
C CYS A 120 -10.54 -14.09 11.81
N ASP A 121 -11.61 -14.30 12.57
CA ASP A 121 -11.55 -14.79 13.96
C ASP A 121 -11.62 -16.33 14.07
N GLY A 122 -11.61 -17.04 12.93
CA GLY A 122 -11.82 -18.49 12.87
C GLY A 122 -13.26 -18.94 13.13
N ASN A 123 -14.21 -18.01 13.28
CA ASN A 123 -15.60 -18.24 13.64
C ASN A 123 -16.57 -17.40 12.79
N GLY A 124 -16.15 -16.97 11.60
CA GLY A 124 -16.98 -16.16 10.70
C GLY A 124 -17.04 -14.67 11.02
N GLY A 125 -16.28 -14.21 12.02
CA GLY A 125 -16.08 -12.80 12.32
C GLY A 125 -14.69 -12.31 11.89
N SER A 126 -14.41 -11.06 12.22
CA SER A 126 -13.12 -10.42 11.99
C SER A 126 -12.60 -9.81 13.27
N THR A 127 -11.29 -9.82 13.45
CA THR A 127 -10.57 -9.09 14.49
C THR A 127 -9.60 -8.10 13.88
N GLU A 128 -9.29 -7.06 14.64
CA GLU A 128 -8.24 -6.11 14.32
C GLU A 128 -6.92 -6.58 14.96
N ASP A 129 -5.83 -6.47 14.20
CA ASP A 129 -4.45 -6.79 14.61
C ASP A 129 -3.55 -5.59 14.25
N PRO A 130 -3.47 -4.58 15.13
CA PRO A 130 -2.60 -3.43 14.94
C PRO A 130 -1.13 -3.84 15.06
N ARG A 131 -0.31 -3.42 14.11
CA ARG A 131 1.13 -3.67 14.06
C ARG A 131 1.88 -2.34 13.95
N SER A 132 2.90 -2.15 14.78
CA SER A 132 3.71 -0.94 14.74
C SER A 132 4.74 -1.00 13.60
N CYS A 133 4.94 0.12 12.90
CA CYS A 133 6.04 0.28 11.96
C CYS A 133 7.42 0.40 12.62
N GLY A 134 7.47 0.42 13.96
CA GLY A 134 8.72 0.68 14.69
C GLY A 134 9.32 2.02 14.27
N GLY A 135 10.61 2.04 13.94
CA GLY A 135 11.32 3.24 13.50
C GLY A 135 11.10 3.67 12.05
N ALA A 136 10.29 2.93 11.29
CA ALA A 136 10.08 3.18 9.86
C ALA A 136 8.80 3.98 9.59
N ARG A 137 8.83 4.76 8.51
CA ARG A 137 7.66 5.50 8.01
C ARG A 137 6.72 4.56 7.25
N CYS A 138 5.45 4.96 7.06
CA CYS A 138 4.59 4.28 6.10
C CYS A 138 5.19 4.38 4.68
N ALA A 139 5.21 3.26 3.95
CA ALA A 139 5.58 3.23 2.54
C ALA A 139 4.49 3.86 1.67
N ASP A 140 3.24 3.56 2.02
CA ASP A 140 2.02 4.05 1.38
C ASP A 140 0.87 4.05 2.40
N GLY A 141 -0.37 4.22 1.94
CA GLY A 141 -1.55 4.17 2.83
C GLY A 141 -1.87 2.80 3.41
N ASN A 142 -1.08 1.77 3.09
CA ASN A 142 -1.37 0.38 3.42
C ASN A 142 -0.27 -0.27 4.26
N THR A 143 1.00 -0.02 3.94
CA THR A 143 2.13 -0.73 4.54
C THR A 143 3.21 0.18 5.11
N CYS A 144 3.92 -0.31 6.13
CA CYS A 144 5.16 0.20 6.68
C CYS A 144 6.29 -0.04 5.70
N LYS A 145 7.27 0.87 5.68
CA LYS A 145 8.56 0.57 5.09
C LYS A 145 9.25 -0.53 5.90
N THR A 146 9.79 -1.52 5.19
CA THR A 146 10.58 -2.61 5.78
C THR A 146 12.08 -2.36 5.66
N SER A 147 12.48 -1.34 4.91
CA SER A 147 13.86 -0.91 4.72
C SER A 147 13.92 0.58 4.44
N CYS A 148 15.08 1.17 4.71
CA CYS A 148 15.41 2.55 4.34
C CYS A 148 16.40 2.56 3.18
N ASP A 149 16.28 3.55 2.29
CA ASP A 149 17.22 3.76 1.19
C ASP A 149 18.47 4.53 1.67
N PRO A 150 19.67 3.93 1.67
CA PRO A 150 20.90 4.61 2.08
C PRO A 150 21.22 5.86 1.24
N ALA A 151 20.71 5.95 0.01
CA ALA A 151 20.89 7.12 -0.85
C ALA A 151 20.03 8.31 -0.42
N LEU A 152 18.93 8.06 0.30
CA LEU A 152 18.03 9.09 0.84
C LEU A 152 18.37 9.44 2.31
N GLY A 153 19.33 8.74 2.91
CA GLY A 153 19.69 8.90 4.33
C GLY A 153 18.52 8.52 5.24
N ASP A 154 18.25 9.36 6.24
CA ASP A 154 17.25 9.05 7.28
C ASP A 154 15.81 9.38 6.87
N ALA A 155 15.57 9.78 5.61
CA ALA A 155 14.25 10.24 5.14
C ALA A 155 13.14 9.17 5.24
N ASP A 156 13.54 7.90 5.29
CA ASP A 156 12.65 6.74 5.41
C ASP A 156 12.38 6.32 6.85
N CYS A 157 13.09 6.92 7.79
CA CYS A 157 12.99 6.66 9.21
C CYS A 157 12.23 7.80 9.90
N ILE A 158 11.59 7.48 11.02
CA ILE A 158 10.93 8.49 11.87
C ILE A 158 11.99 9.29 12.64
N LEU A 159 11.55 10.34 13.34
CA LEU A 159 12.41 11.14 14.22
C LEU A 159 13.17 10.24 15.21
N ASP A 160 14.44 10.56 15.46
CA ASP A 160 15.35 9.79 16.31
C ASP A 160 15.68 8.37 15.79
N PHE A 161 15.42 8.08 14.51
CA PHE A 161 15.91 6.88 13.84
C PHE A 161 16.79 7.25 12.66
N ILE A 162 17.85 6.47 12.45
CA ILE A 162 18.80 6.65 11.34
C ILE A 162 18.81 5.42 10.44
N CYS A 163 19.12 5.63 9.16
CA CYS A 163 19.24 4.54 8.21
C CYS A 163 20.63 3.90 8.28
N GLU A 164 20.72 2.69 8.84
CA GLU A 164 21.96 1.93 8.94
C GLU A 164 21.78 0.56 8.26
N GLU A 165 22.61 0.28 7.25
CA GLU A 165 22.57 -0.99 6.48
C GLU A 165 21.18 -1.34 5.90
N GLY A 166 20.36 -0.33 5.60
CA GLY A 166 19.01 -0.50 5.07
C GLY A 166 17.94 -0.74 6.13
N ALA A 167 18.26 -0.61 7.42
CA ALA A 167 17.32 -0.68 8.53
C ALA A 167 17.25 0.66 9.29
N CYS A 168 16.06 1.04 9.74
CA CYS A 168 15.89 2.16 10.65
C CYS A 168 16.27 1.72 12.07
N VAL A 169 17.41 2.19 12.55
CA VAL A 169 17.92 1.91 13.90
C VAL A 169 17.74 3.12 14.80
N GLU A 170 17.46 2.87 16.07
CA GLU A 170 17.21 3.95 17.04
C GLU A 170 18.50 4.71 17.36
N LEU A 171 18.45 6.03 17.20
CA LEU A 171 19.53 6.93 17.56
C LEU A 171 19.56 7.08 19.08
N ASN A 172 20.50 6.40 19.74
CA ASN A 172 20.65 6.46 21.20
C ASN A 172 21.77 7.41 21.66
N THR A 173 22.66 7.79 20.76
CA THR A 173 23.79 8.68 21.03
C THR A 173 23.99 9.62 19.85
N PRO A 174 24.53 10.83 20.04
CA PRO A 174 24.78 11.73 18.93
C PRO A 174 25.67 11.08 17.85
N ARG A 175 25.31 11.29 16.59
CA ARG A 175 25.99 10.69 15.42
C ARG A 175 26.10 11.70 14.29
N CYS A 176 27.28 11.78 13.70
CA CYS A 176 27.52 12.53 12.48
C CYS A 176 26.81 11.85 11.28
N ASP A 177 26.17 12.64 10.44
CA ASP A 177 25.54 12.22 9.18
C ASP A 177 26.55 11.92 8.05
N GLY A 178 27.85 11.94 8.37
CA GLY A 178 28.95 11.83 7.42
C GLY A 178 29.25 13.11 6.65
N LYS A 179 28.58 14.22 6.98
CA LYS A 179 28.79 15.53 6.38
C LYS A 179 29.04 16.56 7.49
N HIS A 180 28.02 17.30 7.90
CA HIS A 180 28.16 18.44 8.80
C HIS A 180 26.98 18.58 9.75
N THR A 181 26.20 17.52 9.91
CA THR A 181 25.08 17.50 10.84
C THR A 181 25.33 16.42 11.86
N VAL A 182 25.46 16.81 13.14
CA VAL A 182 25.38 15.83 14.23
C VAL A 182 23.93 15.67 14.59
N ARG A 183 23.37 14.50 14.28
CA ARG A 183 22.04 14.08 14.73
C ARG A 183 22.09 13.86 16.24
N VAL A 184 21.18 14.50 16.99
CA VAL A 184 21.12 14.39 18.44
C VAL A 184 19.79 13.77 18.86
N PRO A 185 19.79 12.72 19.68
CA PRO A 185 18.54 12.09 20.10
C PRO A 185 17.71 13.04 20.97
N ALA A 186 16.42 13.14 20.67
CA ALA A 186 15.44 13.95 21.40
C ALA A 186 15.84 15.43 21.55
N ALA A 187 16.66 15.95 20.63
CA ALA A 187 17.07 17.34 20.59
C ALA A 187 17.28 17.78 19.13
N ASP A 188 17.43 19.08 18.93
CA ASP A 188 17.73 19.62 17.61
C ASP A 188 19.13 19.18 17.13
N ASP A 189 19.24 18.94 15.83
CA ASP A 189 20.50 18.61 15.18
C ASP A 189 21.49 19.78 15.27
N ILE A 190 22.78 19.45 15.37
CA ILE A 190 23.87 20.44 15.41
C ILE A 190 24.46 20.60 14.01
N ASP A 191 24.38 21.81 13.45
CA ASP A 191 25.08 22.17 12.22
C ASP A 191 26.53 22.58 12.53
N CYS A 192 27.47 21.83 11.95
CA CYS A 192 28.90 22.01 12.14
C CYS A 192 29.53 22.98 11.13
N THR A 193 28.77 23.49 10.16
CA THR A 193 29.25 24.42 9.13
C THR A 193 30.03 25.58 9.77
N PRO A 194 31.28 25.86 9.33
CA PRO A 194 31.92 25.42 8.09
C PRO A 194 32.72 24.11 8.17
N TYR A 195 32.75 23.44 9.33
CA TYR A 195 33.48 22.20 9.55
C TYR A 195 32.60 20.98 9.31
N ALA A 196 33.20 19.88 8.87
CA ALA A 196 32.56 18.58 8.90
C ALA A 196 32.40 18.08 10.34
N CYS A 197 31.53 17.10 10.55
CA CYS A 197 31.46 16.36 11.80
C CYS A 197 32.28 15.06 11.72
N ASP A 198 32.72 14.56 12.88
CA ASP A 198 33.30 13.22 13.02
C ASP A 198 32.77 12.55 14.29
N GLY A 199 32.38 11.28 14.17
CA GLY A 199 31.78 10.51 15.25
C GLY A 199 30.49 11.14 15.80
N SER A 200 30.61 11.89 16.90
CA SER A 200 29.49 12.48 17.65
C SER A 200 29.61 13.99 17.87
N ALA A 201 30.57 14.65 17.22
CA ALA A 201 30.86 16.06 17.44
C ALA A 201 31.31 16.76 16.15
N CYS A 202 31.21 18.09 16.16
CA CYS A 202 31.79 18.93 15.11
C CYS A 202 33.31 18.96 15.24
N LEU A 203 34.00 18.98 14.11
CA LEU A 203 35.43 19.29 14.10
C LEU A 203 35.63 20.78 14.45
N GLU A 204 36.66 21.07 15.23
CA GLU A 204 37.05 22.45 15.55
C GLU A 204 38.24 22.93 14.70
N ARG A 205 38.92 21.99 14.03
CA ARG A 205 40.09 22.23 13.19
C ARG A 205 40.07 21.27 12.01
N CYS A 206 40.55 21.72 10.86
CA CYS A 206 40.70 20.88 9.67
C CYS A 206 42.16 20.45 9.49
N ALA A 207 42.35 19.23 9.00
CA ALA A 207 43.62 18.72 8.49
C ALA A 207 43.64 18.68 6.96
N SER A 208 42.48 18.65 6.33
CA SER A 208 42.28 18.48 4.89
C SER A 208 41.00 19.18 4.42
N VAL A 209 40.83 19.29 3.10
CA VAL A 209 39.62 19.88 2.50
C VAL A 209 38.35 19.06 2.79
N SER A 210 38.45 17.75 3.04
CA SER A 210 37.30 16.92 3.41
C SER A 210 36.76 17.20 4.81
N ASP A 211 37.55 17.86 5.66
CA ASP A 211 37.12 18.27 7.00
C ASP A 211 36.32 19.58 6.97
N CYS A 212 36.14 20.16 5.78
CA CYS A 212 35.41 21.39 5.55
C CYS A 212 34.18 21.14 4.69
N VAL A 213 33.09 21.79 5.05
CA VAL A 213 31.87 21.81 4.24
C VAL A 213 32.11 22.69 3.03
N SER A 214 31.88 22.15 1.83
CA SER A 214 31.95 22.94 0.59
C SER A 214 31.01 24.14 0.69
N PRO A 215 31.46 25.37 0.38
CA PRO A 215 32.65 25.72 -0.41
C PRO A 215 33.93 26.04 0.38
N SER A 216 33.97 25.76 1.69
CA SER A 216 35.11 26.07 2.54
C SER A 216 36.29 25.15 2.26
N VAL A 217 37.51 25.68 2.37
CA VAL A 217 38.77 24.94 2.21
C VAL A 217 39.62 25.08 3.47
N CYS A 218 40.43 24.05 3.75
CA CYS A 218 41.31 24.07 4.92
C CYS A 218 42.55 24.94 4.67
N ASN A 219 42.75 25.97 5.50
CA ASN A 219 43.96 26.78 5.45
C ASN A 219 45.12 26.14 6.25
N THR A 220 46.31 26.74 6.17
CA THR A 220 47.50 26.26 6.90
C THR A 220 47.43 26.48 8.41
N ALA A 221 46.49 27.31 8.90
CA ALA A 221 46.21 27.49 10.32
C ALA A 221 45.25 26.42 10.88
N GLY A 222 44.75 25.49 10.03
CA GLY A 222 43.80 24.45 10.39
C GLY A 222 42.37 24.97 10.53
N GLU A 223 42.02 26.03 9.83
CA GLU A 223 40.68 26.63 9.83
C GLU A 223 39.99 26.42 8.48
N CYS A 224 38.70 26.10 8.51
CA CYS A 224 37.87 26.07 7.31
C CYS A 224 37.49 27.50 6.94
N VAL A 225 38.08 28.00 5.85
CA VAL A 225 37.85 29.36 5.34
C VAL A 225 37.13 29.32 4.00
N PRO A 226 36.31 30.32 3.65
CA PRO A 226 35.70 30.40 2.32
C PRO A 226 36.76 30.37 1.22
N GLN A 227 36.52 29.61 0.15
CA GLN A 227 37.34 29.72 -1.05
C GLN A 227 37.29 31.15 -1.60
N PHE A 228 38.44 31.71 -1.98
CA PHE A 228 38.48 32.99 -2.68
C PHE A 228 37.88 32.78 -4.07
N GLU A 229 36.65 33.26 -4.30
CA GLU A 229 36.13 33.46 -5.66
C GLU A 229 37.05 34.49 -6.34
N LEU A 230 37.87 34.04 -7.28
CA LEU A 230 38.49 34.97 -8.22
C LEU A 230 37.35 35.64 -9.00
N PRO A 231 37.35 36.97 -9.18
CA PRO A 231 36.36 37.59 -10.04
C PRO A 231 36.44 36.95 -11.42
N ASP A 232 35.27 36.56 -11.98
CA ASP A 232 35.17 36.02 -13.32
C ASP A 232 36.02 36.89 -14.27
N PRO A 233 37.02 36.34 -14.97
CA PRO A 233 37.76 37.13 -15.93
C PRO A 233 36.76 37.58 -16.99
N ALA A 234 36.56 38.91 -17.09
CA ALA A 234 35.80 39.51 -18.17
C ALA A 234 36.30 38.91 -19.48
N SER A 235 35.39 38.25 -20.21
CA SER A 235 35.66 37.46 -21.40
C SER A 235 36.80 38.02 -22.27
N CYS A 236 37.90 37.27 -22.39
CA CYS A 236 38.92 37.53 -23.40
C CYS A 236 38.33 37.26 -24.79
N SER A 237 37.62 38.24 -25.34
CA SER A 237 37.23 38.25 -26.75
C SER A 237 38.48 38.53 -27.60
N CYS A 238 39.10 37.49 -28.15
CA CYS A 238 40.05 37.65 -29.24
C CYS A 238 39.31 38.21 -30.46
N ARG A 239 39.34 39.53 -30.67
CA ARG A 239 38.97 40.12 -31.96
C ARG A 239 40.03 39.69 -32.98
N THR A 240 39.66 38.81 -33.91
CA THR A 240 40.40 38.63 -35.15
C THR A 240 40.31 39.92 -35.96
N VAL A 241 41.43 40.60 -36.17
CA VAL A 241 41.52 41.73 -37.10
C VAL A 241 41.47 41.16 -38.51
N GLY A 242 40.34 41.33 -39.23
CA GLY A 242 40.27 40.94 -40.63
C GLY A 242 38.91 40.72 -41.29
N GLU A 243 37.77 40.84 -40.61
CA GLU A 243 36.46 40.67 -41.26
C GLU A 243 35.83 42.05 -41.58
N PRO A 244 35.66 42.44 -42.86
CA PRO A 244 34.94 43.66 -43.22
C PRO A 244 33.42 43.49 -43.01
N PRO A 245 32.69 44.58 -42.71
CA PRO A 245 31.25 44.52 -42.46
C PRO A 245 30.49 44.23 -43.75
N ASN A 246 29.79 43.09 -43.81
CA ASN A 246 28.84 42.78 -44.87
C ASN A 246 27.49 43.47 -44.59
N ASP A 247 27.40 44.74 -44.99
CA ASP A 247 26.12 45.40 -45.26
C ASP A 247 25.60 44.95 -46.64
N SER A 248 24.61 44.07 -46.67
CA SER A 248 23.85 43.76 -47.90
C SER A 248 22.51 43.08 -47.60
N ALA A 249 21.42 43.85 -47.63
CA ALA A 249 20.11 43.35 -48.06
C ALA A 249 20.06 43.38 -49.60
N PRO A 250 19.36 42.46 -50.30
CA PRO A 250 18.10 42.88 -50.93
C PRO A 250 17.00 41.80 -51.19
N LEU A 251 15.76 42.31 -51.25
CA LEU A 251 14.60 41.96 -52.12
C LEU A 251 14.52 40.61 -52.89
N GLY A 252 13.43 39.85 -52.60
CA GLY A 252 12.38 39.43 -53.56
C GLY A 252 12.60 38.19 -54.47
N VAL A 253 11.65 37.24 -54.46
CA VAL A 253 10.87 36.75 -55.62
C VAL A 253 9.86 35.65 -55.19
N LEU A 254 8.61 35.85 -55.60
CA LEU A 254 7.46 34.94 -55.59
C LEU A 254 7.59 33.87 -56.70
N LEU A 255 7.20 32.61 -56.48
CA LEU A 255 6.54 31.78 -57.51
C LEU A 255 5.67 30.65 -56.92
N LEU A 256 4.58 30.40 -57.65
CA LEU A 256 3.40 29.57 -57.39
C LEU A 256 3.61 28.05 -57.60
N GLY A 257 2.79 27.24 -56.91
CA GLY A 257 2.51 25.84 -57.25
C GLY A 257 1.15 25.37 -56.69
N LEU A 258 0.15 25.26 -57.57
CA LEU A 258 -1.15 24.56 -57.41
C LEU A 258 -0.91 23.02 -57.33
N GLY A 259 -1.74 22.14 -56.74
CA GLY A 259 -3.03 22.25 -56.06
C GLY A 259 -3.63 20.86 -55.72
N ALA A 260 -4.81 20.89 -55.06
CA ALA A 260 -5.93 19.90 -55.01
C ALA A 260 -5.72 18.54 -54.29
N ALA A 261 -6.65 17.94 -53.54
CA ALA A 261 -8.04 18.26 -53.15
C ALA A 261 -8.57 17.29 -52.06
N GLY A 262 -9.65 17.70 -51.37
CA GLY A 262 -10.67 16.83 -50.73
C GLY A 262 -10.56 16.71 -49.20
N GLY A 263 -11.56 16.98 -48.36
CA GLY A 263 -12.97 17.33 -48.54
C GLY A 263 -13.57 17.72 -47.17
N ALA A 264 -14.69 18.45 -47.23
CA ALA A 264 -15.47 19.02 -46.13
C ALA A 264 -15.90 18.00 -45.05
N VAL A 265 -16.19 18.38 -43.80
CA VAL A 265 -17.50 18.89 -43.33
C VAL A 265 -17.30 19.28 -41.84
N ALA A 266 -17.39 20.57 -41.45
CA ALA A 266 -18.56 21.21 -40.81
C ALA A 266 -19.15 20.40 -39.62
N ARG A 267 -19.44 20.91 -38.43
CA ARG A 267 -19.69 22.27 -37.90
C ARG A 267 -19.69 22.14 -36.37
N ARG A 268 -19.09 23.10 -35.67
CA ARG A 268 -19.51 23.45 -34.31
C ARG A 268 -20.89 24.11 -34.37
N ARG A 269 -21.76 23.90 -33.37
CA ARG A 269 -22.60 24.96 -32.73
C ARG A 269 -23.39 24.40 -31.52
N PRO A 270 -23.94 25.27 -30.63
CA PRO A 270 -23.92 25.08 -29.17
C PRO A 270 -25.30 24.87 -28.51
N ARG A 271 -25.24 24.63 -27.19
CA ARG A 271 -26.22 24.80 -26.09
C ARG A 271 -27.63 25.33 -26.43
N ARG A 272 -28.66 24.69 -25.87
CA ARG A 272 -29.69 25.35 -25.05
C ARG A 272 -30.49 24.37 -24.18
N ALA A 273 -30.80 24.83 -22.97
CA ALA A 273 -31.65 24.22 -21.95
C ALA A 273 -33.14 24.32 -22.29
N THR A 274 -33.98 23.45 -21.68
CA THR A 274 -35.15 23.80 -20.83
C THR A 274 -35.90 22.56 -20.34
N ALA A 275 -36.18 22.57 -19.02
CA ALA A 275 -37.44 22.22 -18.33
C ALA A 275 -38.28 20.97 -18.71
N GLY A 276 -38.49 20.13 -17.69
CA GLY A 276 -39.84 19.91 -17.12
C GLY A 276 -40.57 18.60 -17.46
N ARG A 277 -40.57 17.65 -16.52
CA ARG A 277 -41.79 17.09 -15.93
C ARG A 277 -41.47 16.35 -14.64
#